data_AF-U6KUB0-F1
#
_entry.id   AF-U6KUB0-F1
#
_cell.length_a   1.000
_cell.length_b   1.000
_cell.length_c   1.000
_cell.angle_alpha   90.00
_cell.angle_beta   90.00
_cell.angle_gamma   90.00
#
_symmetry.space_group_name_H-M   'P 1'
#
loop_
_entity.id
_entity.type
_entity.pdbx_description
1 polymer ?
#
loop_
_entity_poly.entity_id
_entity_poly.type
_entity_poly.pdbx_seq_one_letter_code
_entity_poly.pdbx_strand_id
1 'polypeptide(L)'
;MSGSSEGRIVLERDTWLVENFKNPKEIQTLKDGQMKHKVQVRDCAGLSLQVEGKLNSLIVDSCADCRICVASLIATVEIVNSQKIKLQVTGCVPAVSIDKSQKVDIFVSHESRGVEITSSKSTEMNLNVPKAGEDGDWTEIVIPEQFHHKLNPDGKLHTRVSDLYSC
;
A
#
# COMPACT_ATOMS: atom_id res chain seq x y z
N MET A 1 -1.63 5.08 -31.02
CA MET A 1 -2.97 4.73 -30.52
C MET A 1 -2.86 3.37 -29.84
N SER A 2 -2.45 3.34 -28.57
CA SER A 2 -2.38 2.10 -27.80
C SER A 2 -3.81 1.70 -27.42
N GLY A 3 -4.20 0.49 -27.79
CA GLY A 3 -5.50 -0.06 -27.41
C GLY A 3 -5.61 -0.07 -25.89
N SER A 4 -6.54 0.71 -25.35
CA SER A 4 -6.95 0.57 -23.96
C SER A 4 -7.59 -0.79 -23.81
N SER A 5 -6.92 -1.72 -23.11
CA SER A 5 -7.59 -2.91 -22.60
C SER A 5 -8.75 -2.48 -21.70
N GLU A 6 -9.86 -3.21 -21.78
CA GLU A 6 -11.01 -2.98 -20.91
C GLU A 6 -10.65 -3.38 -19.47
N GLY A 7 -11.19 -2.64 -18.49
CA GLY A 7 -10.98 -2.95 -17.09
C GLY A 7 -11.54 -4.34 -16.76
N ARG A 8 -10.77 -5.16 -16.02
CA ARG A 8 -11.16 -6.54 -15.72
C ARG A 8 -10.81 -6.96 -14.32
N ILE A 9 -11.65 -7.84 -13.77
CA ILE A 9 -11.41 -8.59 -12.53
C ILE A 9 -11.54 -10.06 -12.87
N VAL A 10 -10.47 -10.83 -12.70
CA VAL A 10 -10.45 -12.27 -13.02
C VAL A 10 -9.59 -13.03 -12.02
N LEU A 11 -10.04 -14.23 -11.64
CA LEU A 11 -9.24 -15.15 -10.84
C LEU A 11 -8.43 -16.05 -11.76
N GLU A 12 -7.11 -15.95 -11.71
CA GLU A 12 -6.19 -16.86 -12.37
C GLU A 12 -5.47 -17.71 -11.31
N ARG A 13 -5.81 -19.00 -11.25
CA ARG A 13 -5.35 -19.94 -10.22
C ARG A 13 -5.74 -19.47 -8.81
N ASP A 14 -4.82 -18.84 -8.10
CA ASP A 14 -4.96 -18.31 -6.75
C ASP A 14 -4.80 -16.78 -6.70
N THR A 15 -4.67 -16.11 -7.85
CA THR A 15 -4.40 -14.68 -7.93
C THR A 15 -5.56 -13.96 -8.63
N TRP A 16 -6.20 -13.05 -7.92
CA TRP A 16 -7.16 -12.12 -8.48
C TRP A 16 -6.41 -10.97 -9.18
N LEU A 17 -6.58 -10.87 -10.48
CA LEU A 17 -6.07 -9.78 -11.29
C LEU A 17 -7.15 -8.70 -11.40
N VAL A 18 -6.82 -7.49 -10.94
CA VAL A 18 -7.64 -6.28 -11.08
C VAL A 18 -6.86 -5.32 -11.97
N GLU A 19 -7.22 -5.24 -13.24
CA GLU A 19 -6.36 -4.61 -14.24
C GLU A 19 -7.10 -3.57 -15.08
N ASN A 20 -6.36 -2.56 -15.54
CA ASN A 20 -6.76 -1.64 -16.62
C ASN A 20 -8.02 -0.79 -16.37
N PHE A 21 -8.49 -0.67 -15.13
CA PHE A 21 -9.57 0.27 -14.81
C PHE A 21 -9.09 1.71 -14.99
N LYS A 22 -9.77 2.50 -15.83
CA LYS A 22 -9.47 3.92 -16.07
C LYS A 22 -10.65 4.80 -15.68
N ASN A 23 -10.58 5.41 -14.50
CA ASN A 23 -11.60 6.25 -13.88
C ASN A 23 -13.00 5.62 -13.87
N PRO A 24 -13.16 4.38 -13.37
CA PRO A 24 -14.49 3.79 -13.23
C PRO A 24 -15.33 4.67 -12.28
N LYS A 25 -16.60 4.89 -12.65
CA LYS A 25 -17.53 5.66 -11.80
C LYS A 25 -17.94 4.89 -10.55
N GLU A 26 -17.96 3.57 -10.65
CA GLU A 26 -18.44 2.67 -9.60
C GLU A 26 -17.28 2.06 -8.82
N ILE A 27 -17.51 1.84 -7.52
CA ILE A 27 -16.61 1.10 -6.66
C ILE A 27 -16.60 -0.36 -7.13
N GLN A 28 -15.41 -0.87 -7.46
CA GLN A 28 -15.24 -2.26 -7.81
C GLN A 28 -15.16 -3.09 -6.53
N THR A 29 -15.86 -4.22 -6.48
CA THR A 29 -15.90 -5.09 -5.29
C THR A 29 -15.51 -6.51 -5.65
N LEU A 30 -14.57 -7.07 -4.89
CA LEU A 30 -14.19 -8.49 -4.94
C LEU A 30 -14.74 -9.17 -3.67
N LYS A 31 -15.82 -9.94 -3.82
CA LYS A 31 -16.55 -10.55 -2.68
C LYS A 31 -15.98 -11.90 -2.21
N ASP A 32 -15.35 -12.64 -3.12
CA ASP A 32 -14.90 -14.03 -2.89
C ASP A 32 -13.41 -14.14 -2.50
N GLY A 33 -12.90 -13.19 -1.71
CA GLY A 33 -11.53 -13.24 -1.18
C GLY A 33 -11.35 -14.40 -0.19
N GLN A 34 -10.28 -15.18 -0.35
CA GLN A 34 -9.95 -16.32 0.52
C GLN A 34 -8.50 -16.23 0.97
N MET A 35 -8.18 -16.88 2.09
CA MET A 35 -6.85 -16.82 2.72
C MET A 35 -5.70 -17.28 1.82
N LYS A 36 -5.99 -18.16 0.85
CA LYS A 36 -5.02 -18.62 -0.15
C LYS A 36 -4.84 -17.62 -1.30
N HIS A 37 -5.78 -16.70 -1.50
CA HIS A 37 -5.80 -15.82 -2.65
C HIS A 37 -4.82 -14.66 -2.49
N LYS A 38 -4.16 -14.31 -3.59
CA LYS A 38 -3.44 -13.04 -3.76
C LYS A 38 -4.31 -12.09 -4.56
N VAL A 39 -4.14 -10.79 -4.36
CA VAL A 39 -4.75 -9.76 -5.21
C VAL A 39 -3.64 -8.95 -5.85
N GLN A 40 -3.71 -8.78 -7.17
CA GLN A 40 -2.80 -7.93 -7.92
C GLN A 40 -3.62 -6.85 -8.65
N VAL A 41 -3.43 -5.61 -8.23
CA VAL A 41 -4.01 -4.42 -8.86
C VAL A 41 -2.95 -3.83 -9.78
N ARG A 42 -3.19 -3.81 -11.09
CA ARG A 42 -2.21 -3.36 -12.09
C ARG A 42 -2.80 -2.37 -13.07
N ASP A 43 -2.02 -1.36 -13.46
CA ASP A 43 -2.37 -0.43 -14.55
C ASP A 43 -3.72 0.25 -14.34
N CYS A 44 -4.11 0.52 -13.09
CA CYS A 44 -5.38 1.15 -12.75
C CYS A 44 -5.18 2.65 -12.48
N ALA A 45 -6.15 3.47 -12.91
CA ALA A 45 -6.17 4.90 -12.64
C ALA A 45 -7.55 5.31 -12.11
N GLY A 46 -7.62 6.07 -11.02
CA GLY A 46 -8.89 6.54 -10.46
C GLY A 46 -9.79 5.42 -9.88
N LEU A 47 -9.22 4.24 -9.60
CA LEU A 47 -9.97 3.08 -9.14
C LEU A 47 -10.30 3.20 -7.65
N SER A 48 -11.55 2.88 -7.27
CA SER A 48 -11.90 2.54 -5.90
C SER A 48 -12.21 1.04 -5.84
N LEU A 49 -11.45 0.29 -5.04
CA LEU A 49 -11.54 -1.17 -4.91
C LEU A 49 -11.81 -1.57 -3.46
N GLN A 50 -12.85 -2.37 -3.25
CA GLN A 50 -13.14 -3.03 -1.99
C GLN A 50 -12.91 -4.53 -2.14
N VAL A 51 -12.05 -5.11 -1.32
CA VAL A 51 -11.83 -6.56 -1.27
C VAL A 51 -12.34 -7.11 0.05
N GLU A 52 -13.33 -7.98 -0.04
CA GLU A 52 -13.90 -8.69 1.08
C GLU A 52 -13.13 -10.00 1.33
N GLY A 53 -13.09 -10.42 2.59
CA GLY A 53 -12.39 -11.63 3.01
C GLY A 53 -10.91 -11.41 3.33
N LYS A 54 -10.36 -12.36 4.09
CA LYS A 54 -8.93 -12.39 4.45
C LYS A 54 -8.13 -12.98 3.29
N LEU A 55 -7.06 -12.31 2.86
CA LEU A 55 -6.22 -12.70 1.72
C LEU A 55 -4.82 -13.13 2.18
N ASN A 56 -4.06 -13.72 1.27
CA ASN A 56 -2.64 -13.97 1.49
C ASN A 56 -1.85 -12.65 1.42
N SER A 57 -1.91 -11.97 0.27
CA SER A 57 -1.16 -10.73 0.00
C SER A 57 -1.86 -9.84 -1.03
N LEU A 58 -1.42 -8.58 -1.09
CA LEU A 58 -1.86 -7.56 -2.04
C LEU A 58 -0.65 -6.96 -2.76
N ILE A 59 -0.71 -6.84 -4.08
CA ILE A 59 0.26 -6.10 -4.90
C ILE A 59 -0.48 -4.98 -5.63
N VAL A 60 0.05 -3.77 -5.58
CA VAL A 60 -0.43 -2.59 -6.31
C VAL A 60 0.71 -2.09 -7.18
N ASP A 61 0.59 -2.28 -8.50
CA ASP A 61 1.66 -2.00 -9.45
C ASP A 61 1.18 -1.05 -10.55
N SER A 62 1.97 -0.02 -10.85
CA SER A 62 1.71 0.89 -11.97
C SER A 62 0.33 1.55 -11.90
N CYS A 63 -0.11 1.90 -10.69
CA CYS A 63 -1.42 2.47 -10.41
C CYS A 63 -1.36 3.97 -10.05
N ALA A 64 -2.41 4.72 -10.38
CA ALA A 64 -2.49 6.16 -10.11
C ALA A 64 -3.85 6.57 -9.50
N ASP A 65 -3.85 7.34 -8.42
CA ASP A 65 -5.09 7.83 -7.77
C ASP A 65 -6.07 6.69 -7.41
N CYS A 66 -5.55 5.64 -6.80
CA CYS A 66 -6.33 4.46 -6.41
C CYS A 66 -6.63 4.47 -4.91
N ARG A 67 -7.87 4.12 -4.56
CA ARG A 67 -8.33 3.88 -3.18
C ARG A 67 -8.64 2.39 -3.02
N ILE A 68 -7.95 1.71 -2.13
CA ILE A 68 -8.07 0.25 -1.97
C ILE A 68 -8.39 -0.03 -0.51
N CYS A 69 -9.45 -0.78 -0.25
CA CYS A 69 -9.83 -1.24 1.09
C CYS A 69 -9.80 -2.76 1.12
N VAL A 70 -9.05 -3.35 2.06
CA VAL A 70 -8.94 -4.80 2.27
C VAL A 70 -9.19 -5.14 3.74
N ALA A 71 -9.63 -6.37 4.01
CA ALA A 71 -9.86 -6.83 5.38
C ALA A 71 -8.54 -7.12 6.11
N SER A 72 -8.05 -8.36 6.07
CA SER A 72 -6.77 -8.77 6.68
C SER A 72 -5.91 -9.47 5.64
N LEU A 73 -4.59 -9.30 5.76
CA LEU A 73 -3.60 -10.00 4.96
C LEU A 73 -2.76 -10.92 5.86
N ILE A 74 -2.37 -12.08 5.33
CA ILE A 74 -1.53 -13.05 6.06
C ILE A 74 -0.06 -12.67 5.97
N ALA A 75 0.37 -12.14 4.83
CA ALA A 75 1.77 -11.90 4.52
C ALA A 75 2.05 -10.40 4.32
N THR A 76 1.85 -9.89 3.11
CA THR A 76 2.40 -8.58 2.71
C THR A 76 1.42 -7.74 1.90
N VAL A 77 1.68 -6.43 1.93
CA VAL A 77 1.29 -5.48 0.88
C VAL A 77 2.55 -5.05 0.15
N GLU A 78 2.49 -4.97 -1.18
CA GLU A 78 3.55 -4.36 -2.01
C GLU A 78 2.95 -3.26 -2.88
N ILE A 79 3.46 -2.03 -2.78
CA ILE A 79 3.08 -0.89 -3.60
C ILE A 79 4.29 -0.49 -4.44
N VAL A 80 4.19 -0.66 -5.76
CA VAL A 80 5.31 -0.55 -6.68
C VAL A 80 4.94 0.36 -7.86
N ASN A 81 5.86 1.24 -8.28
CA ASN A 81 5.68 2.12 -9.45
C ASN A 81 4.36 2.92 -9.45
N SER A 82 3.85 3.30 -8.28
CA SER A 82 2.48 3.81 -8.14
C SER A 82 2.46 5.23 -7.56
N GLN A 83 1.40 5.98 -7.84
CA GLN A 83 1.27 7.37 -7.39
C GLN A 83 -0.12 7.64 -6.80
N LYS A 84 -0.21 8.41 -5.71
CA LYS A 84 -1.49 8.76 -5.06
C LYS A 84 -2.30 7.51 -4.68
N ILE A 85 -1.68 6.63 -3.91
CA ILE A 85 -2.32 5.41 -3.43
C ILE A 85 -2.84 5.64 -2.01
N LYS A 86 -4.12 5.35 -1.79
CA LYS A 86 -4.71 5.26 -0.45
C LYS A 86 -5.10 3.81 -0.19
N LEU A 87 -4.44 3.18 0.77
CA LEU A 87 -4.71 1.80 1.17
C LEU A 87 -5.28 1.78 2.58
N GLN A 88 -6.42 1.14 2.79
CA GLN A 88 -6.99 0.86 4.10
C GLN A 88 -7.02 -0.64 4.38
N VAL A 89 -6.47 -1.04 5.53
CA VAL A 89 -6.54 -2.39 6.06
C VAL A 89 -7.40 -2.36 7.32
N THR A 90 -8.58 -2.98 7.28
CA THR A 90 -9.54 -2.93 8.40
C THR A 90 -9.25 -3.95 9.50
N GLY A 91 -8.46 -4.98 9.21
CA GLY A 91 -7.93 -5.94 10.18
C GLY A 91 -6.40 -5.89 10.25
N CYS A 92 -5.75 -7.05 10.21
CA CYS A 92 -4.29 -7.17 10.39
C CYS A 92 -3.50 -7.16 9.07
N VAL A 93 -2.38 -6.44 9.02
CA VAL A 93 -1.31 -6.57 8.02
C VAL A 93 0.07 -6.64 8.72
N PRO A 94 0.86 -7.69 8.48
CA PRO A 94 2.18 -7.81 9.11
C PRO A 94 3.25 -6.90 8.51
N ALA A 95 3.28 -6.72 7.18
CA ALA A 95 4.32 -5.96 6.50
C ALA A 95 3.82 -5.24 5.25
N VAL A 96 4.37 -4.06 4.99
CA VAL A 96 4.14 -3.28 3.77
C VAL A 96 5.47 -2.86 3.15
N SER A 97 5.60 -3.05 1.84
CA SER A 97 6.71 -2.57 1.03
C SER A 97 6.24 -1.47 0.07
N ILE A 98 7.00 -0.38 -0.02
CA ILE A 98 6.75 0.74 -0.93
C ILE A 98 8.01 0.97 -1.79
N ASP A 99 7.95 0.66 -3.09
CA ASP A 99 9.06 0.87 -4.02
C ASP A 99 8.66 1.80 -5.18
N LYS A 100 9.53 2.75 -5.54
CA LYS A 100 9.35 3.66 -6.69
C LYS A 100 7.97 4.33 -6.74
N SER A 101 7.43 4.71 -5.58
CA SER A 101 6.06 5.21 -5.47
C SER A 101 6.02 6.58 -4.78
N GLN A 102 4.99 7.37 -5.07
CA GLN A 102 4.86 8.72 -4.52
C GLN A 102 3.44 8.99 -4.02
N LYS A 103 3.28 9.71 -2.90
CA LYS A 103 1.96 10.02 -2.29
C LYS A 103 1.21 8.74 -1.92
N VAL A 104 1.74 8.04 -0.93
CA VAL A 104 1.19 6.77 -0.46
C VAL A 104 0.70 6.94 0.98
N ASP A 105 -0.60 6.86 1.18
CA ASP A 105 -1.23 6.88 2.50
C ASP A 105 -1.74 5.49 2.86
N ILE A 106 -1.23 4.91 3.95
CA ILE A 106 -1.64 3.59 4.45
C ILE A 106 -2.39 3.79 5.76
N PHE A 107 -3.63 3.31 5.83
CA PHE A 107 -4.49 3.34 7.00
C PHE A 107 -4.57 1.92 7.58
N VAL A 108 -4.11 1.73 8.81
CA VAL A 108 -4.05 0.41 9.46
C VAL A 108 -4.99 0.32 10.65
N SER A 109 -5.55 -0.85 10.96
CA SER A 109 -6.38 -0.99 12.16
C SER A 109 -5.54 -1.08 13.45
N HIS A 110 -6.20 -1.04 14.61
CA HIS A 110 -5.57 -1.36 15.91
C HIS A 110 -4.95 -2.77 15.96
N GLU A 111 -5.41 -3.71 15.13
CA GLU A 111 -4.88 -5.08 15.07
C GLU A 111 -3.55 -5.17 14.33
N SER A 112 -3.19 -4.13 13.56
CA SER A 112 -1.91 -4.03 12.84
C SER A 112 -0.83 -3.29 13.63
N ARG A 113 -0.99 -3.19 14.96
CA ARG A 113 0.04 -2.65 15.85
C ARG A 113 1.29 -3.54 15.79
N GLY A 114 2.34 -3.04 15.14
CA GLY A 114 3.57 -3.80 14.87
C GLY A 114 3.83 -4.08 13.39
N VAL A 115 3.04 -3.50 12.47
CA VAL A 115 3.32 -3.55 11.03
C VAL A 115 4.74 -3.08 10.71
N GLU A 116 5.46 -3.87 9.94
CA GLU A 116 6.77 -3.50 9.39
C GLU A 116 6.60 -2.73 8.08
N ILE A 117 7.29 -1.60 7.93
CA ILE A 117 7.28 -0.82 6.69
C ILE A 117 8.70 -0.80 6.11
N THR A 118 8.83 -1.26 4.88
CA THR A 118 10.06 -1.12 4.07
C THR A 118 9.79 -0.16 2.92
N SER A 119 10.71 0.78 2.67
CA SER A 119 10.59 1.73 1.57
C SER A 119 11.87 1.85 0.75
N SER A 120 11.73 2.03 -0.56
CA SER A 120 12.83 2.28 -1.50
C SER A 120 12.37 3.25 -2.59
N LYS A 121 13.20 4.26 -2.89
CA LYS A 121 12.97 5.22 -4.01
C LYS A 121 11.55 5.82 -4.03
N SER A 122 11.00 6.08 -2.85
CA SER A 122 9.61 6.51 -2.69
C SER A 122 9.53 7.78 -1.87
N THR A 123 8.50 8.59 -2.13
CA THR A 123 8.32 9.91 -1.50
C THR A 123 6.88 10.17 -1.06
N GLU A 124 6.68 11.11 -0.14
CA GLU A 124 5.37 11.51 0.41
C GLU A 124 4.59 10.29 0.94
N MET A 125 5.22 9.53 1.85
CA MET A 125 4.66 8.29 2.40
C MET A 125 4.18 8.52 3.83
N ASN A 126 2.93 8.12 4.12
CA ASN A 126 2.34 8.28 5.44
C ASN A 126 1.71 6.97 5.94
N LEU A 127 1.93 6.67 7.21
CA LEU A 127 1.21 5.65 7.96
C LEU A 127 0.20 6.34 8.88
N ASN A 128 -1.07 6.02 8.70
CA ASN A 128 -2.17 6.54 9.50
C ASN A 128 -2.56 5.46 10.51
N VAL A 129 -2.43 5.79 11.80
CA VAL A 129 -2.81 4.91 12.91
C VAL A 129 -4.04 5.47 13.65
N PRO A 130 -5.01 4.64 14.04
CA PRO A 130 -6.23 5.10 14.68
C PRO A 130 -5.92 5.58 16.10
N LYS A 131 -6.52 6.72 16.49
CA LYS A 131 -6.42 7.23 17.86
C LYS A 131 -7.14 6.27 18.83
N ALA A 132 -6.69 6.24 20.07
CA ALA A 132 -7.31 5.37 21.07
C ALA A 132 -8.73 5.84 21.39
N GLY A 133 -9.73 4.99 21.11
CA GLY A 133 -11.12 5.22 21.54
C GLY A 133 -11.96 6.13 20.64
N GLU A 134 -11.46 6.52 19.46
CA GLU A 134 -12.19 7.37 18.50
C GLU A 134 -12.22 6.72 17.12
N ASP A 135 -13.40 6.30 16.67
CA ASP A 135 -13.60 5.79 15.30
C ASP A 135 -13.58 6.95 14.30
N GLY A 136 -12.68 6.87 13.32
CA GLY A 136 -12.59 7.85 12.23
C GLY A 136 -11.47 8.89 12.37
N ASP A 137 -10.81 8.93 13.53
CA ASP A 137 -9.71 9.85 13.82
C ASP A 137 -8.35 9.15 13.72
N TRP A 138 -7.46 9.73 12.92
CA TRP A 138 -6.16 9.16 12.59
C TRP A 138 -5.02 10.06 13.06
N THR A 139 -3.97 9.47 13.59
CA THR A 139 -2.65 10.09 13.74
C THR A 139 -1.84 9.74 12.51
N GLU A 140 -1.50 10.76 11.73
CA GLU A 140 -0.60 10.63 10.59
C GLU A 140 0.85 10.57 11.07
N ILE A 141 1.58 9.55 10.61
CA ILE A 141 3.01 9.35 10.87
C ILE A 141 3.72 9.36 9.52
N VAL A 142 4.56 10.36 9.30
CA VAL A 142 5.38 10.45 8.08
C VAL A 142 6.46 9.38 8.11
N ILE A 143 6.60 8.62 7.03
CA ILE A 143 7.69 7.67 6.84
C ILE A 143 8.90 8.44 6.27
N PRO A 144 10.06 8.44 6.96
CA PRO A 144 11.23 9.18 6.50
C PRO A 144 11.76 8.69 5.16
N GLU A 145 12.07 9.62 4.27
CA GLU A 145 12.59 9.35 2.91
C GLU A 145 14.00 9.90 2.68
N GLN A 146 14.56 10.65 3.64
CA GLN A 146 15.93 11.18 3.57
C GLN A 146 16.81 10.62 4.69
N PHE A 147 18.04 10.26 4.33
CA PHE A 147 19.03 9.67 5.23
C PHE A 147 20.37 10.43 5.15
N HIS A 148 21.05 10.56 6.28
CA HIS A 148 22.43 11.03 6.33
C HIS A 148 23.39 9.84 6.34
N HIS A 149 24.45 9.94 5.54
CA HIS A 149 25.51 8.93 5.47
C HIS A 149 26.84 9.58 5.86
N LYS A 150 27.54 8.99 6.84
CA LYS A 150 28.84 9.48 7.30
C LYS A 150 29.86 8.35 7.25
N LEU A 151 30.98 8.58 6.56
CA LEU A 151 32.13 7.68 6.62
C LEU A 151 32.86 7.90 7.95
N ASN A 152 32.99 6.84 8.74
CA ASN A 152 33.71 6.87 10.01
C ASN A 152 35.21 6.58 9.80
N PRO A 153 36.08 6.99 10.76
CA PRO A 153 37.52 6.70 10.69
C PRO A 153 37.88 5.20 10.62
N ASP A 154 36.96 4.31 11.02
CA ASP A 154 37.11 2.85 10.91
C ASP A 154 36.78 2.31 9.50
N GLY A 155 36.47 3.19 8.55
CA GLY A 155 36.12 2.85 7.18
C GLY A 155 34.67 2.38 6.99
N LYS A 156 33.84 2.39 8.03
CA LYS A 156 32.42 1.99 7.93
C LYS A 156 31.53 3.18 7.65
N LEU A 157 30.50 2.97 6.83
CA LEU A 157 29.45 3.96 6.59
C LEU A 157 28.37 3.83 7.67
N HIS A 158 28.14 4.90 8.42
CA HIS A 158 27.03 5.00 9.35
C HIS A 158 25.89 5.79 8.71
N THR A 159 24.69 5.20 8.72
CA THR A 159 23.48 5.79 8.14
C THR A 159 22.46 6.05 9.25
N ARG A 160 21.85 7.23 9.22
CA ARG A 160 20.73 7.58 10.11
C ARG A 160 19.65 8.32 9.32
N VAL A 161 18.42 8.32 9.85
CA VAL A 161 17.34 9.17 9.33
C VAL A 161 17.76 10.64 9.42
N SER A 162 17.34 11.45 8.44
CA SER A 162 17.62 12.88 8.40
C SER A 162 17.05 13.60 9.62
N ASP A 163 17.76 14.63 10.07
CA ASP A 163 17.34 15.45 11.21
C ASP A 163 16.04 16.24 10.88
N LEU A 164 15.64 16.31 9.59
CA LEU A 164 14.34 16.83 9.13
C LEU A 164 13.11 16.13 9.75
N TYR A 165 13.27 14.90 10.23
CA TYR A 165 12.19 14.11 10.85
C TYR A 165 12.30 14.06 12.38
N SER A 166 13.26 14.81 12.96
CA SER A 166 13.45 14.89 14.40
C SER A 166 12.57 16.02 14.96
N CYS A 167 11.26 15.79 14.95
CA CYS A 167 10.28 16.66 15.62
C CYS A 167 10.19 16.32 17.11
#